data_AF-A0A1I3F2L6-F1
#
_entry.id   AF-A0A1I3F2L6-F1
#
_cell.length_a   1.000
_cell.length_b   1.000
_cell.length_c   1.000
_cell.angle_alpha   90.00
_cell.angle_beta   90.00
_cell.angle_gamma   90.00
#
_symmetry.space_group_name_H-M   'P 1'
#
loop_
_entity.id
_entity.type
_entity.pdbx_description
1 polymer ?
#
loop_
_entity_poly.entity_id
_entity_poly.type
_entity_poly.pdbx_seq_one_letter_code
_entity_poly.pdbx_strand_id
1 'polypeptide(L)'
;MKKTTIYVFLYFLMFFMHFGIWTYLKLDFEVVFFKYYLFLTIIFMMVITILSLFKKIYPDHLGFVFIGLIMVKLMMIMIIKKKLNIVEVPNYKLNFILPYLMSLLLETLYAVQLIKDEKNQ
;
A
#
# COMPACT_ATOMS: atom_id res chain seq x y z
N MET A 1 9.81 6.27 -18.48
CA MET A 1 8.60 6.19 -17.64
C MET A 1 8.80 7.04 -16.39
N LYS A 2 7.82 7.85 -15.95
CA LYS A 2 7.97 8.60 -14.68
C LYS A 2 8.17 7.59 -13.54
N LYS A 3 9.11 7.85 -12.63
CA LYS A 3 9.48 6.92 -11.54
C LYS A 3 8.26 6.46 -10.74
N THR A 4 7.33 7.38 -10.44
CA THR A 4 6.03 7.08 -9.81
C THR A 4 5.22 6.02 -10.54
N THR A 5 5.21 6.03 -11.89
CA THR A 5 4.48 5.06 -12.72
C THR A 5 4.99 3.63 -12.50
N ILE A 6 6.28 3.45 -12.22
CA ILE A 6 6.86 2.11 -11.95
C ILE A 6 6.27 1.54 -10.66
N TYR A 7 6.21 2.31 -9.57
CA TYR A 7 5.68 1.82 -8.29
C TYR A 7 4.18 1.53 -8.37
N VAL A 8 3.42 2.38 -9.08
CA VAL A 8 1.99 2.12 -9.33
C VAL A 8 1.80 0.85 -10.15
N PHE A 9 2.60 0.66 -11.20
CA PHE A 9 2.54 -0.55 -12.01
C PHE A 9 2.89 -1.81 -11.19
N LEU A 10 3.98 -1.78 -10.41
CA LEU A 10 4.38 -2.89 -9.54
C LEU A 10 3.32 -3.22 -8.49
N TYR A 11 2.66 -2.20 -7.94
CA TYR A 11 1.56 -2.38 -7.00
C TYR A 11 0.39 -3.14 -7.63
N PHE A 12 -0.06 -2.72 -8.81
CA PHE A 12 -1.15 -3.40 -9.52
C PHE A 12 -0.75 -4.81 -9.97
N LEU A 13 0.48 -4.99 -10.43
CA LEU A 13 1.01 -6.31 -10.81
C LEU A 13 0.95 -7.29 -9.62
N MET A 14 1.45 -6.86 -8.46
CA MET A 14 1.38 -7.64 -7.22
C MET A 14 -0.07 -7.96 -6.82
N PHE A 15 -0.96 -6.98 -6.93
CA PHE A 15 -2.38 -7.16 -6.66
C PHE A 15 -2.99 -8.26 -7.55
N PHE A 16 -2.77 -8.21 -8.86
CA PHE A 16 -3.29 -9.22 -9.79
C PHE A 16 -2.69 -10.61 -9.56
N MET A 17 -1.39 -10.71 -9.27
CA MET A 17 -0.77 -12.00 -8.94
C MET A 17 -1.39 -12.60 -7.68
N HIS A 18 -1.48 -11.82 -6.60
CA HIS A 18 -2.02 -12.32 -5.33
C HIS A 18 -3.51 -12.65 -5.45
N PHE A 19 -4.29 -11.84 -6.17
CA PHE A 19 -5.70 -12.12 -6.44
C PHE A 19 -5.85 -13.41 -7.26
N GLY A 20 -5.08 -13.57 -8.35
CA GLY A 20 -5.13 -14.76 -9.21
C GLY A 20 -4.78 -16.06 -8.50
N ILE A 21 -3.77 -16.04 -7.61
CA ILE A 21 -3.41 -17.20 -6.78
C ILE A 21 -4.60 -17.62 -5.91
N TRP A 22 -5.31 -16.67 -5.29
CA TRP A 22 -6.41 -17.00 -4.38
C TRP A 22 -7.73 -17.32 -5.06
N THR A 23 -8.00 -16.75 -6.24
CA THR A 23 -9.12 -17.18 -7.09
C THR A 23 -8.92 -18.62 -7.55
N TYR A 24 -7.69 -19.00 -7.93
CA TYR A 24 -7.37 -20.38 -8.31
C TYR A 24 -7.61 -21.38 -7.16
N LEU A 25 -7.37 -20.95 -5.91
CA LEU A 25 -7.53 -21.77 -4.71
C LEU A 25 -9.00 -21.85 -4.20
N LYS A 26 -9.98 -21.28 -4.92
CA LYS A 26 -11.43 -21.33 -4.61
C LYS A 26 -11.77 -20.96 -3.17
N LEU A 27 -11.19 -19.87 -2.67
CA LEU A 27 -11.62 -19.29 -1.40
C LEU A 27 -12.93 -18.50 -1.64
N ASP A 28 -14.04 -18.93 -1.06
CA ASP A 28 -15.38 -18.29 -1.15
C ASP A 28 -15.48 -16.87 -0.51
N PHE A 29 -14.36 -16.15 -0.41
CA PHE A 29 -14.22 -14.86 0.28
C PHE A 29 -13.88 -13.71 -0.67
N GLU A 30 -14.15 -13.86 -1.98
CA GLU A 30 -13.80 -12.89 -3.03
C GLU A 30 -14.24 -11.46 -2.69
N VAL A 31 -15.44 -11.29 -2.13
CA VAL A 31 -15.99 -9.99 -1.74
C VAL A 31 -15.14 -9.32 -0.64
N VAL A 32 -14.66 -10.10 0.34
CA VAL A 32 -13.80 -9.60 1.43
C VAL A 32 -12.45 -9.17 0.88
N PHE A 33 -11.86 -10.01 0.02
CA PHE A 33 -10.61 -9.71 -0.68
C PHE A 33 -10.73 -8.43 -1.51
N PHE A 34 -11.76 -8.33 -2.36
CA PHE A 34 -11.98 -7.17 -3.21
C PHE A 34 -12.07 -5.87 -2.39
N LYS A 35 -12.88 -5.85 -1.33
CA LYS A 35 -13.00 -4.67 -0.44
C LYS A 35 -11.67 -4.31 0.22
N TYR A 36 -10.91 -5.32 0.65
CA TYR A 36 -9.58 -5.12 1.25
C TYR A 36 -8.59 -4.51 0.25
N TYR A 37 -8.56 -4.99 -0.98
CA TYR A 37 -7.67 -4.45 -2.01
C TYR A 37 -8.05 -3.06 -2.47
N LEU A 38 -9.36 -2.77 -2.55
CA LEU A 38 -9.84 -1.42 -2.80
C LEU A 38 -9.32 -0.47 -1.72
N PHE A 39 -9.46 -0.85 -0.45
CA PHE A 39 -8.90 -0.09 0.67
C PHE A 39 -7.38 0.10 0.52
N LEU A 40 -6.64 -0.98 0.27
CA LEU A 40 -5.19 -0.92 0.14
C LEU A 40 -4.76 -0.01 -1.03
N THR A 41 -5.50 -0.02 -2.13
CA THR A 41 -5.24 0.79 -3.33
C THR A 41 -5.46 2.26 -3.02
N ILE A 42 -6.57 2.60 -2.36
CA ILE A 42 -6.87 3.98 -1.96
C ILE A 42 -5.76 4.52 -1.07
N ILE A 43 -5.35 3.76 -0.05
CA ILE A 43 -4.30 4.20 0.87
C ILE A 43 -2.95 4.32 0.16
N PHE A 44 -2.59 3.35 -0.66
CA PHE A 44 -1.34 3.39 -1.43
C PHE A 44 -1.27 4.63 -2.32
N MET A 45 -2.34 4.89 -3.09
CA MET A 45 -2.43 6.06 -3.96
C MET A 45 -2.37 7.36 -3.15
N MET A 46 -3.02 7.40 -1.98
CA MET A 46 -2.95 8.55 -1.07
C MET A 46 -1.51 8.82 -0.61
N VAL A 47 -0.79 7.79 -0.14
CA VAL A 47 0.60 7.93 0.32
C VAL A 47 1.51 8.45 -0.78
N ILE A 48 1.46 7.81 -1.97
CA ILE A 48 2.27 8.23 -3.12
C ILE A 48 1.96 9.67 -3.52
N THR A 49 0.68 10.05 -3.53
CA THR A 49 0.25 11.41 -3.90
C THR A 49 0.75 12.44 -2.89
N ILE A 50 0.54 12.21 -1.60
CA ILE A 50 0.96 13.13 -0.54
C ILE A 50 2.48 13.29 -0.56
N LEU A 51 3.25 12.20 -0.65
CA LEU A 51 4.72 12.30 -0.75
C LEU A 51 5.16 13.09 -1.99
N SER A 52 4.49 12.90 -3.12
CA SER A 52 4.81 13.64 -4.35
C SER A 52 4.52 15.14 -4.24
N LEU A 53 3.49 15.52 -3.48
CA LEU A 53 3.16 16.91 -3.19
C LEU A 53 4.16 17.50 -2.19
N PHE A 54 4.42 16.83 -1.08
CA PHE A 54 5.33 17.30 -0.04
C PHE A 54 6.76 17.44 -0.54
N LYS A 55 7.20 16.59 -1.47
CA LYS A 55 8.51 16.77 -2.12
C LYS A 55 8.67 18.16 -2.75
N LYS A 56 7.60 18.77 -3.24
CA LYS A 56 7.65 20.09 -3.87
C LYS A 56 7.59 21.24 -2.86
N ILE A 57 7.04 21.01 -1.67
CA ILE A 57 6.74 22.05 -0.69
C ILE A 57 7.79 22.06 0.43
N TYR A 58 8.13 20.88 0.97
CA TYR A 58 9.03 20.69 2.11
C TYR A 58 9.92 19.45 1.90
N PRO A 59 10.88 19.50 0.96
CA PRO A 59 11.66 18.33 0.56
C PRO A 59 12.49 17.74 1.72
N ASP A 60 13.10 18.59 2.56
CA ASP A 60 13.92 18.18 3.71
C ASP A 60 13.17 17.36 4.78
N HIS A 61 11.83 17.44 4.81
CA HIS A 61 10.98 16.79 5.81
C HIS A 61 10.25 15.56 5.28
N LEU A 62 10.56 15.08 4.07
CA LEU A 62 9.91 13.92 3.45
C LEU A 62 9.94 12.66 4.31
N GLY A 63 11.04 12.39 5.02
CA GLY A 63 11.14 11.23 5.91
C GLY A 63 10.13 11.28 7.07
N PHE A 64 9.91 12.46 7.65
CA PHE A 64 8.94 12.66 8.72
C PHE A 64 7.50 12.52 8.21
N VAL A 65 7.21 13.10 7.03
CA VAL A 65 5.91 12.96 6.36
C VAL A 65 5.61 11.49 6.08
N PHE A 66 6.60 10.73 5.59
CA PHE A 66 6.45 9.31 5.35
C PHE A 66 6.10 8.54 6.63
N ILE A 67 6.84 8.74 7.72
CA ILE A 67 6.56 8.09 9.01
C ILE A 67 5.14 8.40 9.48
N GLY A 68 4.72 9.67 9.43
CA GLY A 68 3.35 10.07 9.80
C GLY A 68 2.28 9.38 8.94
N LEU A 69 2.50 9.28 7.64
CA LEU A 69 1.59 8.58 6.72
C LEU A 69 1.49 7.08 7.04
N ILE A 70 2.60 6.43 7.39
CA ILE A 70 2.59 5.02 7.80
C ILE A 70 1.82 4.82 9.12
N MET A 71 1.97 5.71 10.09
CA MET A 71 1.19 5.66 11.33
C MET A 71 -0.31 5.80 11.08
N VAL A 72 -0.70 6.73 10.20
CA VAL A 72 -2.11 6.91 9.79
C VAL A 72 -2.64 5.67 9.07
N LYS A 73 -1.85 5.08 8.17
CA LYS A 73 -2.17 3.81 7.49
C LYS A 73 -2.35 2.65 8.48
N LEU A 74 -1.48 2.53 9.48
CA LEU A 74 -1.59 1.53 10.55
C LEU A 74 -2.86 1.73 11.39
N MET A 75 -3.21 2.96 11.72
CA MET A 75 -4.46 3.25 12.43
C MET A 75 -5.68 2.85 11.58
N MET A 76 -5.69 3.19 10.29
CA MET A 76 -6.81 2.86 9.40
C MET A 76 -7.02 1.36 9.23
N ILE A 77 -5.94 0.55 9.14
CA ILE A 77 -6.11 -0.90 9.06
C ILE A 77 -6.73 -1.47 10.34
N MET A 78 -6.42 -0.92 11.52
CA MET A 78 -7.04 -1.36 12.78
C MET A 78 -8.55 -1.08 12.80
N ILE A 79 -8.99 0.05 12.24
CA ILE A 79 -10.40 0.42 12.14
C ILE A 79 -11.13 -0.44 11.10
N ILE A 80 -10.53 -0.64 9.93
CA ILE A 80 -11.19 -1.31 8.80
C ILE A 80 -11.29 -2.83 8.99
N LYS A 81 -10.36 -3.46 9.74
CA LYS A 81 -10.36 -4.91 10.00
C LYS A 81 -11.70 -5.40 10.52
N LYS A 82 -12.32 -4.65 11.44
CA LYS A 82 -13.62 -4.97 12.02
C LYS A 82 -14.77 -4.78 11.01
N LYS A 83 -14.65 -3.83 10.09
CA LYS A 83 -15.68 -3.56 9.05
C LYS A 83 -15.61 -4.51 7.86
N LEU A 84 -14.44 -5.07 7.60
CA LEU A 84 -14.19 -5.95 6.45
C LEU A 84 -14.43 -7.44 6.76
N ASN A 85 -14.84 -7.79 7.98
CA ASN A 85 -15.03 -9.18 8.43
C ASN A 85 -13.85 -10.10 8.11
N ILE A 86 -12.63 -9.55 8.20
CA ILE A 86 -11.38 -10.23 7.82
C ILE A 86 -11.17 -11.55 8.59
N VAL A 87 -11.72 -11.64 9.80
CA VAL A 87 -11.57 -12.79 10.71
C VAL A 87 -12.32 -14.03 10.20
N GLU A 88 -13.28 -13.88 9.30
CA GLU A 88 -14.05 -14.98 8.71
C GLU A 88 -13.22 -15.81 7.71
N VAL A 89 -12.12 -15.25 7.20
CA VAL A 89 -11.26 -15.95 6.22
C VAL A 89 -10.31 -16.92 6.93
N PRO A 90 -10.23 -18.19 6.53
CA PRO A 90 -9.23 -19.12 7.07
C PRO A 90 -7.82 -18.62 6.74
N ASN A 91 -6.90 -18.73 7.70
CA ASN A 91 -5.54 -18.20 7.58
C ASN A 91 -5.46 -16.70 7.21
N TYR A 92 -6.47 -15.90 7.59
CA TYR A 92 -6.57 -14.48 7.24
C TYR A 92 -5.28 -13.70 7.50
N LYS A 93 -4.56 -13.99 8.61
CA LYS A 93 -3.34 -13.26 8.95
C LYS A 93 -2.34 -13.24 7.79
N LEU A 94 -2.07 -14.38 7.16
CA LEU A 94 -1.14 -14.44 6.03
C LEU A 94 -1.71 -13.76 4.79
N ASN A 95 -2.99 -14.02 4.49
CA ASN A 95 -3.67 -13.52 3.29
C ASN A 95 -3.78 -11.99 3.24
N PHE A 96 -3.82 -11.32 4.40
CA PHE A 96 -3.96 -9.87 4.49
C PHE A 96 -2.68 -9.16 4.95
N ILE A 97 -1.72 -9.85 5.59
CA ILE A 97 -0.45 -9.20 5.98
C ILE A 97 0.51 -9.09 4.79
N LEU A 98 0.55 -10.09 3.90
CA LEU A 98 1.49 -10.10 2.78
C LEU A 98 1.24 -8.95 1.79
N PRO A 99 0.00 -8.71 1.30
CA PRO A 99 -0.26 -7.57 0.43
C PRO A 99 0.01 -6.23 1.13
N TYR A 100 -0.28 -6.14 2.44
CA TYR A 100 -0.03 -4.95 3.23
C TYR A 100 1.46 -4.63 3.33
N LEU A 101 2.29 -5.63 3.67
CA LEU A 101 3.74 -5.47 3.80
C LEU A 101 4.38 -5.13 2.47
N MET A 102 3.93 -5.76 1.38
CA MET A 102 4.44 -5.43 0.05
C MET A 102 4.04 -4.02 -0.39
N SER A 103 2.81 -3.57 -0.09
CA SER A 103 2.40 -2.17 -0.30
C SER A 103 3.29 -1.21 0.50
N LEU A 104 3.57 -1.51 1.77
CA LEU A 104 4.47 -0.73 2.61
C LEU A 104 5.91 -0.70 2.06
N LEU A 105 6.42 -1.83 1.58
CA LEU A 105 7.74 -1.92 0.95
C LEU A 105 7.83 -1.00 -0.27
N LEU A 106 6.83 -1.04 -1.16
CA LEU A 106 6.78 -0.17 -2.33
C LEU A 106 6.73 1.32 -1.96
N GLU A 107 5.93 1.69 -0.95
CA GLU A 107 5.87 3.06 -0.44
C GLU A 107 7.21 3.51 0.16
N THR A 108 7.88 2.61 0.88
CA THR A 108 9.20 2.88 1.49
C THR A 108 10.26 3.10 0.42
N LEU A 109 10.31 2.22 -0.59
CA LEU A 109 11.22 2.35 -1.71
C LEU A 109 10.95 3.63 -2.50
N TYR A 110 9.68 4.01 -2.67
CA TYR A 110 9.30 5.27 -3.29
C TYR A 110 9.78 6.48 -2.47
N ALA A 111 9.53 6.50 -1.16
CA ALA A 111 9.95 7.58 -0.27
C ALA A 111 11.49 7.73 -0.25
N VAL A 112 12.23 6.63 -0.11
CA VAL A 112 13.70 6.62 -0.18
C VAL A 112 14.19 7.17 -1.51
N GLN A 113 13.55 6.80 -2.62
CA GLN A 113 13.92 7.33 -3.92
C GLN A 113 13.64 8.83 -4.03
N LEU A 114 12.51 9.32 -3.52
CA LEU A 114 12.20 10.75 -3.53
C LEU A 114 13.24 11.57 -2.75
N ILE A 115 13.68 11.06 -1.60
CA ILE A 115 14.71 11.69 -0.74
C ILE A 115 16.09 11.65 -1.43
N LYS A 116 16.45 10.54 -2.08
CA LYS A 116 17.71 10.46 -2.85
C LYS A 116 17.73 11.42 -4.04
N ASP A 117 16.60 11.56 -4.72
CA ASP A 117 16.49 12.47 -5.86
C ASP A 117 16.65 13.93 -5.44
N GLU A 118 16.29 14.30 -4.21
CA GLU A 118 16.55 15.63 -3.66
C GLU A 118 18.04 15.83 -3.37
N LYS A 119 18.70 14.88 -2.68
CA LYS A 119 20.12 15.00 -2.31
C LYS A 119 21.08 15.06 -3.50
N ASN A 120 20.63 14.65 -4.68
CA ASN A 120 21.42 14.64 -5.92
C ASN A 120 21.09 15.84 -6.85
N GLN A 121 20.27 16.79 -6.39
CA GLN A 121 20.06 18.11 -7.03
C GLN A 121 20.95 19.16 -6.38
#